data_AF-A0A1G2G9R4-F1
#
_entry.id   AF-A0A1G2G9R4-F1
#
_cell.length_a   1.000
_cell.length_b   1.000
_cell.length_c   1.000
_cell.angle_alpha   90.00
_cell.angle_beta   90.00
_cell.angle_gamma   90.00
#
_symmetry.space_group_name_H-M   'P 1'
#
loop_
_entity.id
_entity.type
_entity.pdbx_description
1 polymer ?
#
loop_
_entity_poly.entity_id
_entity_poly.type
_entity_poly.pdbx_seq_one_letter_code
_entity_poly.pdbx_strand_id
1 'polypeptide(L)'
;MRFVLFLFITLFLIPRTLYAAEPFGRDLSWGLRNDADVRRLQIYLRDEGLYAYPEITGNYFSVTKAAVTAFQKAQRIRPADGAVSGKTRIRFNEVYKPKVSSTVVSSPIFLRDLSYGLRADLDVARLQDFLRDKGLFTHSESTGNYFTVTADAVTQYQFEKKIPQSGSFDTLTRAYVNLDILASASVTADASTQVLPAPTIATSTFYKLIDISIFSGKNTNPLSERVTLTNRSKSESISVTGWEFETSLGTRFIIPSAYNLPGVLDALLGPIVLPPGGKLRITVGKQEKYSAFRENICTGYFVEQTKFTPSISKQCPETDSFDLLYLGDKCIATIDKVPRCTIPTETHFFAQSSECSSYMIQNLSYAGCVRNNRNKEDFYKNEWFVWLNRDTEIFRNIHETLTLYDIGGKFVDSREY
;
A
#
# COMPACT_ATOMS: atom_id res chain seq x y z
N MET A 1 -60.45 -21.49 -31.84
CA MET A 1 -59.10 -21.86 -32.36
C MET A 1 -58.10 -20.83 -31.86
N ARG A 2 -57.20 -21.19 -30.93
CA ARG A 2 -56.12 -20.33 -30.44
C ARG A 2 -54.85 -20.65 -31.25
N PHE A 3 -54.34 -19.67 -32.00
CA PHE A 3 -53.04 -19.76 -32.66
C PHE A 3 -51.96 -19.20 -31.72
N VAL A 4 -50.95 -20.00 -31.42
CA VAL A 4 -49.73 -19.59 -30.71
C VAL A 4 -48.64 -19.39 -31.77
N LEU A 5 -48.10 -18.17 -31.83
CA LEU A 5 -47.01 -17.78 -32.74
C LEU A 5 -45.67 -18.03 -32.03
N PHE A 6 -44.86 -18.96 -32.53
CA PHE A 6 -43.49 -19.18 -32.05
C PHE A 6 -42.52 -18.30 -32.84
N LEU A 7 -41.86 -17.37 -32.16
CA LEU A 7 -40.79 -16.53 -32.71
C LEU A 7 -39.45 -17.26 -32.56
N PHE A 8 -38.86 -17.74 -33.66
CA PHE A 8 -37.51 -18.30 -33.68
C PHE A 8 -36.48 -17.16 -33.76
N ILE A 9 -35.72 -16.94 -32.69
CA ILE A 9 -34.54 -16.07 -32.70
C ILE A 9 -33.33 -16.95 -33.06
N THR A 10 -32.83 -16.80 -34.28
CA THR A 10 -31.57 -17.41 -34.73
C THR A 10 -30.39 -16.64 -34.14
N LEU A 11 -29.68 -17.26 -33.21
CA LEU A 11 -28.46 -16.74 -32.58
C LEU A 11 -27.31 -16.77 -33.61
N PHE A 12 -26.94 -15.62 -34.17
CA PHE A 12 -25.71 -15.46 -34.95
C PHE A 12 -24.51 -15.51 -33.99
N LEU A 13 -23.79 -16.62 -33.99
CA LEU A 13 -22.47 -16.74 -33.38
C LEU A 13 -21.46 -15.93 -34.21
N ILE A 14 -21.08 -14.75 -33.72
CA ILE A 14 -19.95 -13.99 -34.26
C ILE A 14 -18.68 -14.61 -33.68
N PRO A 15 -17.75 -15.16 -34.49
CA PRO A 15 -16.49 -15.67 -33.96
C PRO A 15 -15.64 -14.50 -33.45
N ARG A 16 -15.30 -14.49 -32.15
CA ARG A 16 -14.29 -13.60 -31.58
C ARG A 16 -12.94 -13.99 -32.17
N THR A 17 -12.44 -13.19 -33.11
CA THR A 17 -11.09 -13.34 -33.65
C THR A 17 -10.07 -13.01 -32.57
N LEU A 18 -9.17 -13.96 -32.27
CA LEU A 18 -7.95 -13.70 -31.52
C LEU A 18 -7.12 -12.67 -32.30
N TYR A 19 -6.99 -11.46 -31.75
CA TYR A 19 -6.25 -10.37 -32.38
C TYR A 19 -4.74 -10.68 -32.30
N ALA A 20 -4.18 -11.20 -33.39
CA ALA A 20 -2.73 -11.19 -33.59
C ALA A 20 -2.27 -9.72 -33.69
N ALA A 21 -1.11 -9.40 -33.13
CA ALA A 21 -0.55 -8.05 -33.20
C ALA A 21 -0.51 -7.57 -34.67
N GLU A 22 -1.12 -6.42 -34.97
CA GLU A 22 -1.25 -5.95 -36.34
C GLU A 22 0.14 -5.75 -36.99
N PRO A 23 0.35 -6.26 -38.22
CA PRO A 23 1.58 -6.03 -38.95
C PRO A 23 1.81 -4.54 -39.17
N PHE A 24 3.06 -4.11 -39.29
CA PHE A 24 3.36 -2.73 -39.65
C PHE A 24 2.82 -2.45 -41.05
N GLY A 25 1.77 -1.63 -41.13
CA GLY A 25 1.04 -1.32 -42.37
C GLY A 25 1.65 -0.21 -43.21
N ARG A 26 2.65 0.51 -42.69
CA ARG A 26 3.30 1.66 -43.38
C ARG A 26 4.81 1.68 -43.16
N ASP A 27 5.51 2.47 -43.96
CA ASP A 27 6.96 2.67 -43.83
C ASP A 27 7.27 3.54 -42.59
N LEU A 28 8.34 3.21 -41.86
CA LEU A 28 8.87 4.04 -40.78
C LEU A 28 10.26 4.55 -41.15
N SER A 29 10.47 5.86 -41.03
CA SER A 29 11.70 6.52 -41.46
C SER A 29 12.07 7.71 -40.58
N TRP A 30 13.26 8.26 -40.83
CA TRP A 30 13.79 9.39 -40.08
C TRP A 30 12.83 10.58 -40.05
N GLY A 31 12.67 11.19 -38.89
CA GLY A 31 11.86 12.40 -38.72
C GLY A 31 10.52 12.17 -38.02
N LEU A 32 10.07 10.91 -37.93
CA LEU A 32 8.88 10.57 -37.15
C LEU A 32 9.10 10.89 -35.67
N ARG A 33 8.11 11.53 -35.05
CA ARG A 33 8.14 11.95 -33.65
C ARG A 33 6.93 11.38 -32.94
N ASN A 34 7.16 10.85 -31.73
CA ASN A 34 6.11 10.30 -30.86
C ASN A 34 5.18 9.30 -31.55
N ASP A 35 5.70 8.54 -32.51
CA ASP A 35 4.94 7.69 -33.41
C ASP A 35 4.73 6.30 -32.79
N ALA A 36 3.49 5.82 -32.78
CA ALA A 36 3.11 4.57 -32.11
C ALA A 36 3.80 3.34 -32.71
N ASP A 37 3.97 3.31 -34.04
CA ASP A 37 4.67 2.23 -34.72
C ASP A 37 6.17 2.29 -34.42
N VAL A 38 6.73 3.50 -34.33
CA VAL A 38 8.13 3.68 -33.92
C VAL A 38 8.35 3.19 -32.48
N ARG A 39 7.38 3.36 -31.57
CA ARG A 39 7.45 2.78 -30.22
C ARG A 39 7.46 1.26 -30.25
N ARG A 40 6.53 0.64 -31.00
CA ARG A 40 6.48 -0.83 -31.18
C ARG A 40 7.79 -1.37 -31.74
N LEU A 41 8.35 -0.69 -32.73
CA LEU A 41 9.66 -0.98 -33.31
C LEU A 41 10.79 -0.90 -32.27
N GLN A 42 10.87 0.20 -31.49
CA GLN A 42 11.91 0.40 -30.48
C GLN A 42 11.86 -0.66 -29.37
N ILE A 43 10.65 -1.09 -28.97
CA ILE A 43 10.46 -2.16 -27.97
C ILE A 43 11.08 -3.46 -28.49
N TYR A 44 10.69 -3.90 -29.69
CA TYR A 44 11.24 -5.11 -30.29
C TYR A 44 12.77 -5.03 -30.46
N LEU A 45 13.29 -3.91 -30.97
CA LEU A 45 14.73 -3.74 -31.15
C LEU A 45 15.49 -3.77 -29.82
N ARG A 46 14.90 -3.31 -28.73
CA ARG A 46 15.50 -3.39 -27.40
C ARG A 46 15.53 -4.83 -26.89
N ASP A 47 14.46 -5.59 -27.10
CA ASP A 47 14.39 -7.00 -26.69
C ASP A 47 15.38 -7.89 -27.46
N GLU A 48 15.70 -7.50 -28.70
CA GLU A 48 16.78 -8.10 -29.51
C GLU A 48 18.18 -7.58 -29.14
N GLY A 49 18.29 -6.66 -28.16
CA GLY A 49 19.56 -6.06 -27.72
C GLY A 49 20.15 -5.05 -28.70
N LEU A 50 19.37 -4.58 -29.68
CA LEU A 50 19.80 -3.69 -30.76
C LEU A 50 19.50 -2.20 -30.49
N TYR A 51 18.69 -1.88 -29.49
CA TYR A 51 18.32 -0.52 -29.11
C TYR A 51 18.78 -0.20 -27.68
N ALA A 52 19.83 0.62 -27.58
CA ALA A 52 20.52 0.92 -26.32
C ALA A 52 20.02 2.20 -25.61
N TYR A 53 19.06 2.92 -26.20
CA TYR A 53 18.52 4.10 -25.52
C TYR A 53 17.67 3.68 -24.32
N PRO A 54 17.80 4.33 -23.15
CA PRO A 54 17.08 3.92 -21.94
C PRO A 54 15.56 3.96 -22.09
N GLU A 55 15.05 4.83 -22.96
CA GLU A 55 13.61 5.11 -23.08
C GLU A 55 13.04 4.69 -24.44
N ILE A 56 11.77 4.31 -24.44
CA ILE A 56 10.98 4.15 -25.66
C ILE A 56 10.30 5.48 -25.95
N THR A 57 10.87 6.26 -26.86
CA THR A 57 10.46 7.65 -27.11
C THR A 57 9.45 7.79 -28.24
N GLY A 58 9.34 6.79 -29.12
CA GLY A 58 8.56 6.89 -30.37
C GLY A 58 9.18 7.81 -31.40
N ASN A 59 10.42 8.26 -31.18
CA ASN A 59 11.12 9.16 -32.08
C ASN A 59 12.08 8.38 -33.00
N TYR A 60 11.94 8.56 -34.31
CA TYR A 60 12.81 7.93 -35.30
C TYR A 60 13.92 8.89 -35.73
N PHE A 61 14.96 8.97 -34.90
CA PHE A 61 16.18 9.75 -35.17
C PHE A 61 17.43 8.86 -35.18
N SER A 62 18.59 9.40 -34.79
CA SER A 62 19.89 8.73 -34.86
C SER A 62 19.91 7.37 -34.18
N VAL A 63 19.38 7.28 -32.96
CA VAL A 63 19.44 6.04 -32.18
C VAL A 63 18.53 4.95 -32.76
N THR A 64 17.30 5.29 -33.12
CA THR A 64 16.36 4.35 -33.76
C THR A 64 16.85 3.92 -35.14
N LYS A 65 17.36 4.85 -35.95
CA LYS A 65 17.95 4.53 -37.27
C LYS A 65 19.16 3.60 -37.15
N ALA A 66 20.02 3.83 -36.16
CA ALA A 66 21.16 2.96 -35.89
C ALA A 66 20.73 1.55 -35.47
N ALA A 67 19.72 1.43 -34.62
CA ALA A 67 19.16 0.15 -34.19
C ALA A 67 18.53 -0.62 -35.37
N VAL A 68 17.78 0.06 -36.26
CA VAL A 68 17.23 -0.56 -37.48
C VAL A 68 18.35 -0.96 -38.46
N THR A 69 19.41 -0.16 -38.56
CA THR A 69 20.59 -0.52 -39.35
C THR A 69 21.25 -1.80 -38.83
N ALA A 70 21.36 -1.93 -37.50
CA ALA A 70 21.88 -3.14 -36.85
C ALA A 70 20.98 -4.35 -37.11
N PHE A 71 19.67 -4.19 -37.01
CA PHE A 71 18.68 -5.21 -37.38
C PHE A 71 18.81 -5.66 -38.84
N GLN A 72 18.88 -4.73 -39.80
CA GLN A 72 19.07 -5.03 -41.21
C GLN A 72 20.37 -5.81 -41.45
N LYS A 73 21.46 -5.44 -40.77
CA LYS A 73 22.73 -6.20 -40.84
C LYS A 73 22.58 -7.61 -40.28
N ALA A 74 21.97 -7.77 -39.11
CA ALA A 74 21.73 -9.07 -38.48
C ALA A 74 20.86 -9.99 -39.34
N GLN A 75 19.84 -9.44 -40.00
CA GLN A 75 18.94 -10.16 -40.90
C GLN A 75 19.48 -10.26 -42.35
N ARG A 76 20.73 -9.84 -42.60
CA ARG A 76 21.38 -9.86 -43.93
C ARG A 76 20.61 -9.11 -45.03
N ILE A 77 19.87 -8.07 -44.66
CA ILE A 77 19.13 -7.19 -45.58
C ILE A 77 20.09 -6.13 -46.15
N ARG A 78 19.92 -5.79 -47.43
CA ARG A 78 20.72 -4.79 -48.16
C ARG A 78 19.80 -3.88 -49.02
N PRO A 79 20.06 -2.56 -49.07
CA PRO A 79 21.04 -1.82 -48.27
C PRO A 79 20.64 -1.79 -46.77
N ALA A 80 21.62 -1.65 -45.88
CA ALA A 80 21.38 -1.44 -44.45
C ALA A 80 21.37 0.07 -44.17
N ASP A 81 20.34 0.76 -44.65
CA ASP A 81 20.17 2.21 -44.65
C ASP A 81 19.40 2.75 -43.44
N GLY A 82 18.90 1.86 -42.59
CA GLY A 82 18.14 2.17 -41.39
C GLY A 82 16.72 2.65 -41.65
N ALA A 83 16.11 2.33 -42.80
CA ALA A 83 14.69 2.55 -43.07
C ALA A 83 13.86 1.27 -42.86
N VAL A 84 12.68 1.37 -42.24
CA VAL A 84 11.71 0.26 -42.15
C VAL A 84 10.76 0.34 -43.32
N SER A 85 11.27 0.03 -44.51
CA SER A 85 10.49 -0.01 -45.75
C SER A 85 10.76 -1.27 -46.57
N GLY A 86 9.86 -1.59 -47.50
CA GLY A 86 10.00 -2.71 -48.44
C GLY A 86 10.41 -4.03 -47.78
N LYS A 87 11.58 -4.56 -48.15
CA LYS A 87 12.14 -5.82 -47.63
C LYS A 87 12.37 -5.78 -46.11
N THR A 88 12.74 -4.63 -45.54
CA THR A 88 12.93 -4.49 -44.10
C THR A 88 11.61 -4.63 -43.36
N ARG A 89 10.52 -4.02 -43.86
CA ARG A 89 9.19 -4.15 -43.24
C ARG A 89 8.62 -5.56 -43.37
N ILE A 90 8.76 -6.20 -44.54
CA ILE A 90 8.34 -7.59 -44.74
C ILE A 90 9.08 -8.50 -43.76
N ARG A 91 10.42 -8.41 -43.75
CA ARG A 91 11.23 -9.22 -42.85
C ARG A 91 10.90 -8.93 -41.40
N PHE A 92 10.70 -7.67 -41.03
CA PHE A 92 10.27 -7.29 -39.69
C PHE A 92 8.95 -7.96 -39.35
N ASN A 93 7.90 -7.87 -40.17
CA ASN A 93 6.63 -8.55 -39.92
C ASN A 93 6.74 -10.10 -39.85
N GLU A 94 7.74 -10.71 -40.51
CA GLU A 94 8.00 -12.17 -40.40
C GLU A 94 8.70 -12.56 -39.08
N VAL A 95 9.67 -11.78 -38.64
CA VAL A 95 10.48 -12.07 -37.44
C VAL A 95 9.93 -11.42 -36.17
N TYR A 96 9.07 -10.42 -36.33
CA TYR A 96 8.19 -9.87 -35.33
C TYR A 96 7.12 -10.91 -35.02
N LYS A 97 7.55 -11.97 -34.36
CA LYS A 97 6.69 -12.84 -33.59
C LYS A 97 6.58 -12.13 -32.25
N PRO A 98 5.41 -11.63 -31.83
CA PRO A 98 5.28 -11.24 -30.44
C PRO A 98 5.76 -12.44 -29.64
N LYS A 99 6.85 -12.28 -28.87
CA LYS A 99 7.10 -13.17 -27.76
C LYS A 99 5.84 -13.03 -26.93
N VAL A 100 4.95 -14.00 -27.06
CA VAL A 100 4.01 -14.31 -25.99
C VAL A 100 4.93 -14.69 -24.84
N SER A 101 5.36 -13.68 -24.09
CA SER A 101 5.90 -13.86 -22.78
C SER A 101 4.71 -14.38 -21.99
N SER A 102 4.62 -15.71 -21.96
CA SER A 102 3.81 -16.48 -21.03
C SER A 102 4.34 -16.14 -19.63
N THR A 103 3.97 -14.96 -19.12
CA THR A 103 4.06 -14.41 -17.75
C THR A 103 3.97 -12.87 -17.73
N VAL A 104 3.15 -12.26 -18.59
CA VAL A 104 2.37 -11.09 -18.14
C VAL A 104 0.93 -11.46 -18.41
N VAL A 105 0.22 -11.84 -17.36
CA VAL A 105 -1.24 -11.77 -17.35
C VAL A 105 -1.54 -10.35 -17.84
N SER A 106 -2.19 -10.22 -18.99
CA SER A 106 -2.89 -8.99 -19.37
C SER A 106 -3.79 -8.68 -18.18
N SER A 107 -3.34 -7.84 -17.24
CA SER A 107 -4.19 -7.45 -16.13
C SER A 107 -5.37 -6.76 -16.77
N PRO A 108 -6.60 -7.29 -16.62
CA PRO A 108 -7.78 -6.68 -17.23
C PRO A 108 -7.97 -5.26 -16.70
N ILE A 109 -7.42 -4.98 -15.53
CA ILE A 109 -7.46 -3.71 -14.81
C ILE A 109 -6.30 -2.76 -15.16
N PHE A 110 -6.55 -1.47 -15.01
CA PHE A 110 -5.60 -0.36 -15.07
C PHE A 110 -4.88 -0.17 -13.72
N LEU A 111 -3.56 -0.01 -13.75
CA LEU A 111 -2.73 0.10 -12.53
C LEU A 111 -2.16 1.50 -12.27
N ARG A 112 -2.37 2.45 -13.19
CA ARG A 112 -1.88 3.83 -13.07
C ARG A 112 -2.93 4.83 -13.53
N ASP A 113 -2.77 6.07 -13.06
CA ASP A 113 -3.61 7.20 -13.48
C ASP A 113 -3.25 7.63 -14.90
N LEU A 114 -4.27 8.09 -15.64
CA LEU A 114 -4.14 8.61 -16.99
C LEU A 114 -4.71 10.03 -17.01
N SER A 115 -3.98 10.95 -17.61
CA SER A 115 -4.33 12.37 -17.54
C SER A 115 -4.19 13.04 -18.90
N TYR A 116 -4.81 14.21 -19.00
CA TYR A 116 -4.74 15.06 -20.18
C TYR A 116 -3.29 15.32 -20.58
N GLY A 117 -2.97 15.12 -21.86
CA GLY A 117 -1.64 15.34 -22.43
C GLY A 117 -0.90 14.05 -22.80
N LEU A 118 -1.33 12.89 -22.31
CA LEU A 118 -0.77 11.60 -22.72
C LEU A 118 -1.02 11.34 -24.21
N ARG A 119 -0.02 10.79 -24.90
CA ARG A 119 -0.04 10.55 -26.36
C ARG A 119 0.44 9.14 -26.69
N ALA A 120 -0.26 8.48 -27.62
CA ALA A 120 0.06 7.13 -28.09
C ALA A 120 0.33 6.12 -26.94
N ASP A 121 -0.44 6.25 -25.86
CA ASP A 121 -0.30 5.48 -24.64
C ASP A 121 -1.23 4.24 -24.68
N LEU A 122 -0.68 3.06 -24.39
CA LEU A 122 -1.40 1.80 -24.51
C LEU A 122 -2.54 1.66 -23.48
N ASP A 123 -2.38 2.21 -22.28
CA ASP A 123 -3.46 2.20 -21.29
C ASP A 123 -4.52 3.24 -21.64
N VAL A 124 -4.15 4.35 -22.27
CA VAL A 124 -5.13 5.30 -22.81
C VAL A 124 -5.93 4.67 -23.95
N ALA A 125 -5.29 3.91 -24.84
CA ALA A 125 -5.99 3.22 -25.92
C ALA A 125 -6.98 2.18 -25.36
N ARG A 126 -6.55 1.41 -24.37
CA ARG A 126 -7.42 0.48 -23.63
C ARG A 126 -8.58 1.19 -22.93
N LEU A 127 -8.34 2.37 -22.34
CA LEU A 127 -9.40 3.16 -21.71
C LEU A 127 -10.41 3.64 -22.74
N GLN A 128 -9.94 4.09 -23.90
CA GLN A 128 -10.80 4.51 -25.01
C GLN A 128 -11.63 3.35 -25.56
N ASP A 129 -11.07 2.14 -25.65
CA ASP A 129 -11.81 0.93 -26.00
C ASP A 129 -12.94 0.66 -24.99
N PHE A 130 -12.61 0.67 -23.70
CA PHE A 130 -13.58 0.46 -22.63
C PHE A 130 -14.72 1.50 -22.65
N LEU A 131 -14.39 2.78 -22.81
CA LEU A 131 -15.39 3.85 -22.86
C LEU A 131 -16.26 3.77 -24.12
N ARG A 132 -15.69 3.30 -25.24
CA ARG A 132 -16.45 3.10 -26.48
C ARG A 132 -17.42 1.93 -26.36
N ASP A 133 -17.03 0.84 -25.70
CA ASP A 133 -17.92 -0.29 -25.42
C ASP A 133 -19.11 0.11 -24.52
N LYS A 134 -18.93 1.15 -23.69
CA LYS A 134 -20.01 1.78 -22.90
C LYS A 134 -20.84 2.80 -23.69
N GLY A 135 -20.48 3.10 -24.93
CA GLY A 135 -21.12 4.13 -25.76
C GLY A 135 -20.75 5.57 -25.40
N LEU A 136 -19.73 5.77 -24.56
CA LEU A 136 -19.32 7.08 -24.03
C LEU A 136 -18.19 7.75 -24.83
N PHE A 137 -17.47 6.97 -25.64
CA PHE A 137 -16.38 7.47 -26.49
C PHE A 137 -16.78 7.45 -27.96
N THR A 138 -16.95 8.64 -28.55
CA THR A 138 -17.54 8.83 -29.88
C THR A 138 -16.52 8.80 -31.02
N HIS A 139 -15.23 8.79 -30.71
CA HIS A 139 -14.19 8.69 -31.73
C HIS A 139 -14.08 7.25 -32.25
N SER A 140 -13.94 7.09 -33.56
CA SER A 140 -13.93 5.78 -34.24
C SER A 140 -12.72 4.91 -33.90
N GLU A 141 -11.65 5.53 -33.40
CA GLU A 141 -10.37 4.87 -33.12
C GLU A 141 -9.87 5.17 -31.71
N SER A 142 -9.28 4.16 -31.06
CA SER A 142 -8.54 4.31 -29.80
C SER A 142 -7.09 4.68 -30.08
N THR A 143 -6.86 5.97 -30.30
CA THR A 143 -5.55 6.51 -30.69
C THR A 143 -4.51 6.51 -29.57
N GLY A 144 -4.90 6.21 -28.32
CA GLY A 144 -4.02 6.30 -27.15
C GLY A 144 -3.70 7.73 -26.71
N ASN A 145 -4.44 8.72 -27.23
CA ASN A 145 -4.25 10.13 -26.91
C ASN A 145 -5.30 10.63 -25.92
N TYR A 146 -4.87 11.10 -24.76
CA TYR A 146 -5.76 11.63 -23.72
C TYR A 146 -5.86 13.15 -23.88
N PHE A 147 -6.79 13.62 -24.71
CA PHE A 147 -7.14 15.04 -24.86
C PHE A 147 -8.63 15.27 -24.57
N THR A 148 -9.21 16.34 -25.11
CA THR A 148 -10.60 16.76 -24.84
C THR A 148 -11.60 15.62 -25.05
N VAL A 149 -11.56 14.93 -26.18
CA VAL A 149 -12.52 13.85 -26.49
C VAL A 149 -12.45 12.70 -25.47
N THR A 150 -11.26 12.35 -24.97
CA THR A 150 -11.11 11.30 -23.94
C THR A 150 -11.49 11.83 -22.56
N ALA A 151 -11.12 13.07 -22.24
CA ALA A 151 -11.49 13.71 -20.98
C ALA A 151 -13.01 13.88 -20.85
N ASP A 152 -13.70 14.24 -21.94
CA ASP A 152 -15.16 14.37 -21.99
C ASP A 152 -15.85 13.01 -21.80
N ALA A 153 -15.35 11.96 -22.45
CA ALA A 153 -15.87 10.60 -22.26
C ALA A 153 -15.65 10.10 -20.83
N VAL A 154 -14.52 10.41 -20.21
CA VAL A 154 -14.25 10.12 -18.79
C VAL A 154 -15.17 10.94 -17.88
N THR A 155 -15.44 12.20 -18.22
CA THR A 155 -16.37 13.05 -17.48
C THR A 155 -17.79 12.49 -17.49
N GLN A 156 -18.26 12.00 -18.64
CA GLN A 156 -19.56 11.33 -18.76
C GLN A 156 -19.60 10.03 -17.96
N TYR A 157 -18.53 9.23 -18.01
CA TYR A 157 -18.40 8.04 -17.18
C TYR A 157 -18.49 8.37 -15.68
N GLN A 158 -17.77 9.40 -15.23
CA GLN A 158 -17.79 9.88 -13.85
C GLN A 158 -19.20 10.34 -13.43
N PHE A 159 -19.91 11.04 -14.32
CA PHE A 159 -21.31 11.43 -14.12
C PHE A 159 -22.22 10.22 -13.91
N GLU A 160 -22.14 9.20 -14.77
CA GLU A 160 -22.93 7.96 -14.64
C GLU A 160 -22.67 7.22 -13.34
N LYS A 161 -21.41 7.21 -12.88
CA LYS A 161 -21.00 6.60 -11.62
C LYS A 161 -21.25 7.45 -10.38
N LYS A 162 -21.74 8.69 -10.55
CA LYS A 162 -21.99 9.65 -9.47
C LYS A 162 -20.72 9.97 -8.66
N ILE A 163 -19.58 10.05 -9.32
CA ILE A 163 -18.29 10.48 -8.75
C ILE A 163 -17.92 11.88 -9.27
N PRO A 164 -16.94 12.59 -8.65
CA PRO A 164 -16.50 13.90 -9.12
C PRO A 164 -16.08 13.88 -10.60
N GLN A 165 -16.64 14.82 -11.37
CA GLN A 165 -16.49 14.94 -12.81
C GLN A 165 -15.23 15.73 -13.19
N SER A 166 -14.05 15.18 -12.81
CA SER A 166 -12.75 15.82 -13.05
C SER A 166 -12.26 15.70 -14.49
N GLY A 167 -12.85 14.81 -15.29
CA GLY A 167 -12.37 14.45 -16.64
C GLY A 167 -11.01 13.76 -16.65
N SER A 168 -10.42 13.51 -15.47
CA SER A 168 -9.16 12.83 -15.29
C SER A 168 -9.40 11.37 -14.91
N PHE A 169 -8.65 10.44 -15.48
CA PHE A 169 -8.64 9.05 -15.06
C PHE A 169 -7.73 8.92 -13.85
N ASP A 170 -8.18 9.54 -12.77
CA ASP A 170 -7.57 9.57 -11.45
C ASP A 170 -7.86 8.28 -10.67
N THR A 171 -7.31 8.19 -9.46
CA THR A 171 -7.36 6.95 -8.67
C THR A 171 -8.78 6.48 -8.41
N LEU A 172 -9.75 7.39 -8.24
CA LEU A 172 -11.16 7.06 -8.05
C LEU A 172 -11.79 6.55 -9.35
N THR A 173 -11.58 7.26 -10.46
CA THR A 173 -12.12 6.90 -11.78
C THR A 173 -11.56 5.55 -12.24
N ARG A 174 -10.27 5.33 -12.03
CA ARG A 174 -9.57 4.07 -12.31
C ARG A 174 -10.18 2.90 -11.54
N ALA A 175 -10.52 3.10 -10.27
CA ALA A 175 -11.14 2.07 -9.46
C ALA A 175 -12.51 1.65 -10.01
N TYR A 176 -13.36 2.60 -10.40
CA TYR A 176 -14.67 2.31 -10.98
C TYR A 176 -14.57 1.63 -12.36
N VAL A 177 -13.66 2.08 -13.23
CA VAL A 177 -13.44 1.43 -14.53
C VAL A 177 -12.94 0.00 -14.36
N ASN A 178 -12.02 -0.24 -13.42
CA ASN A 178 -11.55 -1.58 -13.09
C ASN A 178 -12.69 -2.47 -12.59
N LEU A 179 -13.57 -1.93 -11.75
CA LEU A 179 -14.74 -2.66 -11.26
C LEU A 179 -15.68 -3.05 -12.41
N ASP A 180 -15.93 -2.14 -13.36
CA ASP A 180 -16.78 -2.43 -14.52
C ASP A 180 -16.17 -3.47 -15.46
N ILE A 181 -14.85 -3.45 -15.65
CA ILE A 181 -14.14 -4.48 -16.43
C ILE A 181 -14.30 -5.85 -15.78
N LEU A 182 -14.14 -5.92 -14.46
CA LEU A 182 -14.32 -7.16 -13.69
C LEU A 182 -15.77 -7.64 -13.72
N ALA A 183 -16.74 -6.71 -13.68
CA ALA A 183 -18.16 -7.03 -13.80
C ALA A 183 -18.51 -7.54 -15.21
N SER A 184 -18.02 -6.91 -16.29
CA SER A 184 -18.27 -7.36 -17.66
C SER A 184 -17.62 -8.71 -17.99
N ALA A 185 -16.50 -9.05 -17.34
CA ALA A 185 -15.89 -10.38 -17.44
C ALA A 185 -16.79 -11.49 -16.86
N SER A 186 -17.64 -11.16 -15.87
CA SER A 186 -18.56 -12.11 -15.25
C SER A 186 -19.84 -12.38 -16.07
N VAL A 187 -20.20 -11.52 -17.03
CA VAL A 187 -21.44 -11.64 -17.83
C VAL A 187 -21.28 -12.57 -19.04
N THR A 188 -20.06 -12.85 -19.48
CA THR A 188 -19.80 -13.79 -20.62
C THR A 188 -19.54 -15.23 -20.19
N ALA A 189 -19.58 -15.50 -18.89
CA ALA A 189 -19.36 -16.81 -18.30
C ALA A 189 -20.58 -17.27 -17.49
N ASP A 190 -21.76 -17.33 -18.11
CA ASP A 190 -22.85 -18.14 -17.56
C ASP A 190 -23.72 -18.79 -18.66
N ALA A 191 -23.28 -19.96 -19.09
CA ALA A 191 -24.17 -21.08 -19.38
C ALA A 191 -23.58 -22.32 -18.70
N SER A 192 -23.40 -22.24 -17.38
CA SER A 192 -23.38 -23.40 -16.50
C SER A 192 -23.27 -22.88 -15.08
N THR A 193 -24.36 -23.06 -14.35
CA THR A 193 -24.47 -22.78 -12.93
C THR A 193 -23.51 -23.69 -12.17
N GLN A 194 -22.27 -23.25 -12.01
CA GLN A 194 -21.40 -23.69 -10.93
C GLN A 194 -20.69 -22.48 -10.35
N VAL A 195 -21.11 -22.12 -9.13
CA VAL A 195 -20.44 -21.18 -8.25
C VAL A 195 -18.99 -21.62 -8.11
N LEU A 196 -18.08 -21.02 -8.87
CA LEU A 196 -16.67 -21.07 -8.53
C LEU A 196 -16.47 -20.18 -7.30
N PRO A 197 -15.88 -20.70 -6.21
CA PRO A 197 -15.69 -19.93 -4.99
C PRO A 197 -14.78 -18.73 -5.25
N ALA A 198 -15.01 -17.64 -4.50
CA ALA A 198 -14.15 -16.47 -4.46
C ALA A 198 -12.67 -16.89 -4.39
N PRO A 199 -11.73 -16.16 -5.04
CA PRO A 199 -10.31 -16.47 -4.92
C PRO A 199 -9.97 -16.55 -3.43
N THR A 200 -9.63 -17.75 -2.99
CA THR A 200 -9.34 -18.05 -1.60
C THR A 200 -8.03 -17.35 -1.32
N ILE A 201 -8.07 -16.17 -0.71
CA ILE A 201 -6.86 -15.55 -0.18
C ILE A 201 -6.24 -16.59 0.74
N ALA A 202 -5.02 -17.01 0.41
CA ALA A 202 -4.34 -18.05 1.17
C ALA A 202 -4.38 -17.64 2.64
N THR A 203 -5.02 -18.47 3.47
CA THR A 203 -5.19 -18.18 4.88
C THR A 203 -3.87 -18.42 5.59
N SER A 204 -3.46 -17.45 6.40
CA SER A 204 -2.27 -17.55 7.23
C SER A 204 -2.46 -18.62 8.31
N THR A 205 -1.35 -19.22 8.74
CA THR A 205 -1.34 -20.09 9.94
C THR A 205 -1.71 -19.31 11.21
N PHE A 206 -1.63 -17.98 11.17
CA PHE A 206 -2.00 -17.09 12.27
C PHE A 206 -3.49 -16.69 12.27
N TYR A 207 -4.28 -17.16 11.29
CA TYR A 207 -5.73 -16.95 11.29
C TYR A 207 -6.37 -17.49 12.56
N LYS A 208 -7.24 -16.67 13.19
CA LYS A 208 -7.84 -16.90 14.52
C LYS A 208 -6.86 -16.92 15.71
N LEU A 209 -5.55 -16.81 15.45
CA LEU A 209 -4.53 -16.66 16.50
C LEU A 209 -4.19 -15.19 16.74
N ILE A 210 -4.13 -14.38 15.69
CA ILE A 210 -4.08 -12.92 15.79
C ILE A 210 -5.40 -12.35 15.27
N ASP A 211 -6.05 -11.50 16.06
CA ASP A 211 -7.27 -10.80 15.65
C ASP A 211 -7.14 -9.28 15.80
N ILE A 212 -7.84 -8.56 14.92
CA ILE A 212 -8.13 -7.15 15.09
C ILE A 212 -9.23 -7.03 16.15
N SER A 213 -8.80 -6.92 17.39
CA SER A 213 -9.66 -6.87 18.57
C SER A 213 -10.36 -5.52 18.79
N ILE A 214 -9.77 -4.42 18.31
CA ILE A 214 -10.36 -3.07 18.33
C ILE A 214 -10.10 -2.44 16.96
N PHE A 215 -11.14 -1.85 16.39
CA PHE A 215 -11.04 -1.05 15.18
C PHE A 215 -11.97 0.17 15.28
N SER A 216 -11.40 1.38 15.20
CA SER A 216 -12.17 2.62 15.20
C SER A 216 -11.58 3.64 14.24
N GLY A 217 -12.41 4.25 13.40
CA GLY A 217 -12.00 5.31 12.48
C GLY A 217 -13.15 6.19 11.98
N LYS A 218 -14.22 6.32 12.78
CA LYS A 218 -15.43 7.09 12.42
C LYS A 218 -15.27 8.62 12.60
N ASN A 219 -14.05 9.14 12.56
CA ASN A 219 -13.75 10.56 12.82
C ASN A 219 -12.52 11.03 12.03
N THR A 220 -12.58 12.28 11.56
CA THR A 220 -11.56 12.94 10.73
C THR A 220 -10.23 13.21 11.41
N ASN A 221 -10.14 13.06 12.73
CA ASN A 221 -8.91 13.22 13.48
C ASN A 221 -8.07 11.93 13.40
N PRO A 222 -6.84 11.95 12.83
CA PRO A 222 -5.98 10.77 12.73
C PRO A 222 -5.61 10.16 14.10
N LEU A 223 -5.60 10.96 15.18
CA LEU A 223 -5.35 10.46 16.54
C LEU A 223 -6.54 9.69 17.14
N SER A 224 -7.71 9.76 16.50
CA SER A 224 -8.89 8.98 16.88
C SER A 224 -8.93 7.61 16.19
N GLU A 225 -8.24 7.47 15.07
CA GLU A 225 -8.13 6.24 14.28
C GLU A 225 -7.21 5.23 14.94
N ARG A 226 -7.77 4.09 15.31
CA ARG A 226 -7.12 3.10 16.17
C ARG A 226 -7.39 1.69 15.71
N VAL A 227 -6.36 0.87 15.80
CA VAL A 227 -6.39 -0.57 15.57
C VAL A 227 -5.70 -1.24 16.75
N THR A 228 -6.27 -2.30 17.30
CA THR A 228 -5.59 -3.14 18.29
C THR A 228 -5.56 -4.58 17.82
N LEU A 229 -4.36 -5.12 17.62
CA LEU A 229 -4.17 -6.55 17.45
C LEU A 229 -4.04 -7.22 18.81
N THR A 230 -4.66 -8.39 18.96
CA THR A 230 -4.49 -9.23 20.14
C THR A 230 -4.03 -10.62 19.71
N ASN A 231 -3.06 -11.20 20.42
CA ASN A 231 -2.71 -12.60 20.28
C ASN A 231 -3.64 -13.47 21.15
N ARG A 232 -4.47 -14.27 20.51
CA ARG A 232 -5.42 -15.23 21.08
C ARG A 232 -4.87 -16.65 21.20
N SER A 233 -3.65 -16.90 20.75
CA SER A 233 -3.00 -18.19 20.99
C SER A 233 -2.86 -18.45 22.49
N LYS A 234 -2.87 -19.73 22.87
CA LYS A 234 -2.77 -20.13 24.28
C LYS A 234 -1.34 -20.20 24.80
N SER A 235 -0.35 -20.32 23.91
CA SER A 235 1.03 -20.64 24.29
C SER A 235 2.08 -20.06 23.35
N GLU A 236 1.70 -19.47 22.22
CA GLU A 236 2.66 -19.05 21.19
C GLU A 236 2.93 -17.55 21.25
N SER A 237 4.20 -17.16 21.19
CA SER A 237 4.59 -15.77 20.97
C SER A 237 4.75 -15.52 19.48
N ILE A 238 3.99 -14.57 18.92
CA ILE A 238 3.91 -14.34 17.47
C ILE A 238 4.54 -12.99 17.13
N SER A 239 5.50 -12.98 16.21
CA SER A 239 6.05 -11.74 15.67
C SER A 239 5.16 -11.17 14.58
N VAL A 240 4.79 -9.90 14.71
CA VAL A 240 3.86 -9.21 13.80
C VAL A 240 4.51 -8.04 13.04
N THR A 241 5.79 -7.77 13.27
CA THR A 241 6.52 -6.74 12.50
C THR A 241 6.59 -7.12 11.02
N GLY A 242 6.36 -6.14 10.15
CA GLY A 242 6.33 -6.35 8.70
C GLY A 242 4.99 -6.85 8.15
N TRP A 243 4.02 -7.15 9.02
CA TRP A 243 2.66 -7.48 8.59
C TRP A 243 1.97 -6.22 8.05
N GLU A 244 1.08 -6.40 7.07
CA GLU A 244 0.47 -5.30 6.32
C GLU A 244 -1.03 -5.24 6.58
N PHE A 245 -1.52 -4.02 6.78
CA PHE A 245 -2.95 -3.72 6.76
C PHE A 245 -3.34 -3.10 5.43
N GLU A 246 -4.54 -3.42 4.95
CA GLU A 246 -5.17 -2.82 3.77
C GLU A 246 -6.57 -2.34 4.13
N THR A 247 -6.89 -1.10 3.78
CA THR A 247 -8.23 -0.53 3.92
C THR A 247 -9.10 -0.84 2.69
N SER A 248 -10.41 -0.59 2.76
CA SER A 248 -11.32 -0.74 1.62
C SER A 248 -10.97 0.15 0.41
N LEU A 249 -10.18 1.21 0.63
CA LEU A 249 -9.66 2.09 -0.42
C LEU A 249 -8.33 1.63 -1.01
N GLY A 250 -7.78 0.51 -0.55
CA GLY A 250 -6.48 0.00 -0.97
C GLY A 250 -5.30 0.74 -0.33
N THR A 251 -5.55 1.61 0.66
CA THR A 251 -4.46 2.24 1.43
C THR A 251 -3.80 1.16 2.28
N ARG A 252 -2.48 1.06 2.16
CA ARG A 252 -1.68 0.07 2.89
C ARG A 252 -0.79 0.72 3.94
N PHE A 253 -0.56 -0.01 5.03
CA PHE A 253 0.45 0.35 6.02
C PHE A 253 1.01 -0.88 6.72
N ILE A 254 2.30 -0.80 7.04
CA ILE A 254 3.08 -1.91 7.59
C ILE A 254 3.29 -1.69 9.08
N ILE A 255 3.22 -2.77 9.86
CA ILE A 255 3.60 -2.75 11.27
C ILE A 255 5.12 -2.55 11.38
N PRO A 256 5.60 -1.44 11.98
CA PRO A 256 7.02 -1.13 12.03
C PRO A 256 7.76 -2.00 13.05
N SER A 257 9.08 -1.82 13.10
CA SER A 257 9.88 -2.21 14.27
C SER A 257 9.65 -1.22 15.41
N ALA A 258 9.89 -1.63 16.65
CA ALA A 258 9.67 -0.81 17.84
C ALA A 258 10.78 -1.00 18.88
N TYR A 259 10.92 -0.04 19.79
CA TYR A 259 11.86 -0.17 20.91
C TYR A 259 11.28 -1.10 21.97
N ASN A 260 11.90 -2.28 22.18
CA ASN A 260 11.49 -3.16 23.26
C ASN A 260 11.78 -2.50 24.64
N LEU A 261 12.90 -1.78 24.76
CA LEU A 261 13.23 -0.93 25.90
C LEU A 261 13.42 0.51 25.42
N PRO A 262 12.40 1.38 25.49
CA PRO A 262 12.51 2.78 25.05
C PRO A 262 13.36 3.61 26.02
N GLY A 263 13.77 4.82 25.62
CA GLY A 263 14.26 5.84 26.55
C GLY A 263 15.62 5.57 27.22
N VAL A 264 16.38 4.58 26.75
CA VAL A 264 17.77 4.32 27.15
C VAL A 264 18.73 4.68 26.01
N LEU A 265 19.99 5.00 26.33
CA LEU A 265 20.98 5.45 25.34
C LEU A 265 21.22 4.42 24.22
N ASP A 266 21.28 3.14 24.59
CA ASP A 266 21.53 2.03 23.65
C ASP A 266 20.22 1.35 23.19
N ALA A 267 19.11 2.09 23.13
CA ALA A 267 17.82 1.54 22.73
C ALA A 267 17.87 1.11 21.25
N LEU A 268 17.64 -0.17 20.98
CA LEU A 268 17.60 -0.73 19.63
C LEU A 268 16.16 -1.02 19.20
N LEU A 269 15.89 -0.76 17.92
CA LEU A 269 14.66 -1.21 17.28
C LEU A 269 14.72 -2.72 17.09
N GLY A 270 13.61 -3.38 17.41
CA GLY A 270 13.46 -4.81 17.25
C GLY A 270 12.06 -5.20 16.78
N PRO A 271 11.82 -6.50 16.58
CA PRO A 271 10.52 -6.99 16.20
C PRO A 271 9.51 -6.82 17.33
N ILE A 272 8.28 -6.48 16.97
CA ILE A 272 7.11 -6.54 17.84
C ILE A 272 6.69 -8.00 17.93
N VAL A 273 6.83 -8.56 19.13
CA VAL A 273 6.44 -9.93 19.44
C VAL A 273 5.32 -9.88 20.47
N LEU A 274 4.19 -10.48 20.12
CA LEU A 274 3.02 -10.58 20.98
C LEU A 274 3.03 -11.94 21.69
N PRO A 275 3.27 -11.99 23.01
CA PRO A 275 3.04 -13.23 23.78
C PRO A 275 1.54 -13.56 23.83
N PRO A 276 1.14 -14.75 24.33
CA PRO A 276 -0.27 -15.07 24.57
C PRO A 276 -1.00 -13.97 25.35
N GLY A 277 -2.12 -13.48 24.80
CA GLY A 277 -2.89 -12.35 25.35
C GLY A 277 -2.28 -10.97 25.12
N GLY A 278 -1.10 -10.89 24.50
CA GLY A 278 -0.40 -9.64 24.22
C GLY A 278 -1.08 -8.81 23.13
N LYS A 279 -0.91 -7.49 23.22
CA LYS A 279 -1.60 -6.52 22.36
C LYS A 279 -0.63 -5.59 21.66
N LEU A 280 -0.96 -5.24 20.43
CA LEU A 280 -0.35 -4.13 19.69
C LEU A 280 -1.42 -3.08 19.43
N ARG A 281 -1.24 -1.88 20.00
CA ARG A 281 -2.11 -0.72 19.81
C ARG A 281 -1.49 0.21 18.79
N ILE A 282 -2.17 0.37 17.66
CA ILE A 282 -1.76 1.24 16.56
C ILE A 282 -2.71 2.44 16.53
N THR A 283 -2.13 3.63 16.48
CA THR A 283 -2.83 4.90 16.25
C THR A 283 -2.29 5.51 14.97
N VAL A 284 -3.16 6.03 14.10
CA VAL A 284 -2.73 6.54 12.79
C VAL A 284 -1.98 7.87 12.92
N GLY A 285 -2.48 8.75 13.80
CA GLY A 285 -1.95 10.08 13.99
C GLY A 285 -0.52 10.17 14.51
N LYS A 286 -0.06 11.41 14.67
CA LYS A 286 1.33 11.76 15.01
C LYS A 286 1.63 11.77 16.50
N GLN A 287 2.78 11.20 16.85
CA GLN A 287 3.36 11.22 18.18
C GLN A 287 4.83 11.66 18.08
N GLU A 288 5.14 12.84 18.60
CA GLU A 288 6.45 13.48 18.42
C GLU A 288 7.59 12.72 19.10
N LYS A 289 7.32 12.10 20.25
CA LYS A 289 8.30 11.35 21.03
C LYS A 289 7.78 9.97 21.34
N TYR A 290 8.65 8.97 21.23
CA TYR A 290 8.34 7.57 21.53
C TYR A 290 7.16 7.05 20.70
N SER A 291 7.26 7.14 19.37
CA SER A 291 6.16 6.73 18.48
C SER A 291 6.00 5.21 18.35
N ALA A 292 6.97 4.39 18.78
CA ALA A 292 6.87 2.93 18.69
C ALA A 292 7.67 2.24 19.81
N PHE A 293 7.00 1.65 20.80
CA PHE A 293 7.68 1.00 21.94
C PHE A 293 6.82 -0.06 22.65
N ARG A 294 7.48 -0.92 23.42
CA ARG A 294 6.83 -1.84 24.37
C ARG A 294 6.64 -1.17 25.73
N GLU A 295 5.44 -1.30 26.27
CA GLU A 295 5.16 -0.82 27.62
C GLU A 295 5.92 -1.64 28.67
N ASN A 296 6.39 -0.97 29.71
CA ASN A 296 7.01 -1.58 30.89
C ASN A 296 6.55 -0.81 32.12
N ILE A 297 6.81 -1.33 33.31
CA ILE A 297 6.38 -0.69 34.55
C ILE A 297 6.89 0.76 34.72
N CYS A 298 7.92 1.19 34.00
CA CYS A 298 8.48 2.53 34.11
C CYS A 298 7.93 3.54 33.10
N THR A 299 7.20 3.11 32.05
CA THR A 299 6.81 4.00 30.93
C THR A 299 5.89 5.15 31.33
N GLY A 300 5.24 5.06 32.50
CA GLY A 300 4.43 6.17 33.03
C GLY A 300 5.23 7.46 33.17
N TYR A 301 6.54 7.42 33.39
CA TYR A 301 7.39 8.62 33.43
C TYR A 301 7.42 9.42 32.11
N PHE A 302 7.06 8.82 30.97
CA PHE A 302 7.06 9.55 29.71
C PHE A 302 5.98 10.64 29.65
N VAL A 303 4.90 10.51 30.43
CA VAL A 303 3.78 11.47 30.41
C VAL A 303 4.15 12.86 30.95
N GLU A 304 5.27 12.96 31.68
CA GLU A 304 5.78 14.23 32.22
C GLU A 304 6.41 15.11 31.15
N GLN A 305 6.89 14.51 30.05
CA GLN A 305 7.61 15.23 29.00
C GLN A 305 6.86 15.26 27.66
N THR A 306 5.83 14.42 27.51
CA THR A 306 5.03 14.37 26.29
C THR A 306 3.62 13.88 26.59
N LYS A 307 2.66 14.44 25.85
CA LYS A 307 1.26 14.01 25.93
C LYS A 307 1.04 12.92 24.89
N PHE A 308 0.60 11.75 25.34
CA PHE A 308 0.17 10.67 24.46
C PHE A 308 -1.33 10.78 24.17
N THR A 309 -1.70 10.57 22.91
CA THR A 309 -3.10 10.43 22.49
C THR A 309 -3.22 9.18 21.62
N PRO A 310 -3.90 8.11 22.08
CA PRO A 310 -4.49 7.92 23.41
C PRO A 310 -3.48 7.99 24.55
N SER A 311 -3.95 8.30 25.76
CA SER A 311 -3.10 8.28 26.95
C SER A 311 -2.60 6.86 27.26
N ILE A 312 -1.33 6.75 27.63
CA ILE A 312 -0.73 5.52 28.15
C ILE A 312 -0.89 5.40 29.67
N SER A 313 -0.56 4.25 30.25
CA SER A 313 -0.62 4.04 31.69
C SER A 313 0.26 5.04 32.45
N LYS A 314 -0.28 5.62 33.53
CA LYS A 314 0.45 6.45 34.49
C LYS A 314 0.86 5.68 35.75
N GLN A 315 1.07 4.38 35.62
CA GLN A 315 1.47 3.53 36.74
C GLN A 315 2.99 3.33 36.72
N CYS A 316 3.62 3.54 37.87
CA CYS A 316 5.03 3.25 38.13
C CYS A 316 5.16 2.46 39.44
N PRO A 317 6.24 1.68 39.61
CA PRO A 317 6.55 1.01 40.87
C PRO A 317 6.57 2.01 42.01
N GLU A 318 6.03 1.59 43.13
CA GLU A 318 6.18 2.32 44.39
C GLU A 318 7.62 2.17 44.90
N THR A 319 8.11 3.21 45.56
CA THR A 319 9.38 3.16 46.26
C THR A 319 9.12 2.56 47.64
N ASP A 320 9.85 1.52 48.01
CA ASP A 320 9.77 0.96 49.37
C ASP A 320 10.58 1.85 50.32
N SER A 321 9.89 2.59 51.18
CA SER A 321 10.52 3.52 52.12
C SER A 321 11.37 2.80 53.18
N PHE A 322 11.17 1.50 53.40
CA PHE A 322 12.04 0.69 54.28
C PHE A 322 13.43 0.46 53.71
N ASP A 323 13.58 0.48 52.39
CA ASP A 323 14.89 0.39 51.73
C ASP A 323 15.68 1.71 51.85
N LEU A 324 15.04 2.78 52.36
CA LEU A 324 15.57 4.14 52.42
C LEU A 324 15.96 4.60 53.82
N LEU A 325 16.03 3.71 54.81
CA LEU A 325 16.36 4.06 56.20
C LEU A 325 17.75 4.68 56.38
N TYR A 326 18.62 4.62 55.36
CA TYR A 326 19.89 5.33 55.34
C TYR A 326 19.75 6.83 55.02
N LEU A 327 18.59 7.28 54.54
CA LEU A 327 18.23 8.67 54.34
C LEU A 327 17.55 9.23 55.59
N GLY A 328 17.64 10.54 55.81
CA GLY A 328 16.97 11.17 56.96
C GLY A 328 15.45 11.26 56.81
N ASP A 329 14.71 11.27 57.92
CA ASP A 329 13.24 11.26 57.97
C ASP A 329 12.58 12.33 57.09
N LYS A 330 13.16 13.54 57.07
CA LYS A 330 12.67 14.65 56.23
C LYS A 330 12.72 14.29 54.73
N CYS A 331 13.77 13.58 54.32
CA CYS A 331 13.93 13.12 52.95
C CYS A 331 12.89 12.07 52.60
N ILE A 332 12.75 11.04 53.44
CA ILE A 332 11.78 9.95 53.23
C ILE A 332 10.37 10.53 53.12
N ALA A 333 9.98 11.41 54.07
CA ALA A 333 8.68 12.09 54.05
C ALA A 333 8.48 13.00 52.82
N THR A 334 9.56 13.44 52.16
CA THR A 334 9.48 14.19 50.90
C THR A 334 9.28 13.24 49.73
N ILE A 335 10.04 12.14 49.67
CA ILE A 335 9.92 11.09 48.64
C ILE A 335 8.51 10.49 48.64
N ASP A 336 7.96 10.19 49.81
CA ASP A 336 6.60 9.64 49.96
C ASP A 336 5.51 10.57 49.42
N LYS A 337 5.79 11.88 49.33
CA LYS A 337 4.87 12.88 48.78
C LYS A 337 5.02 13.08 47.27
N VAL A 338 6.10 12.58 46.66
CA VAL A 338 6.28 12.66 45.21
C VAL A 338 5.26 11.72 44.55
N PRO A 339 4.35 12.24 43.70
CA PRO A 339 3.40 11.36 43.02
C PRO A 339 4.12 10.32 42.14
N ARG A 340 3.49 9.17 41.95
CA ARG A 340 4.06 8.12 41.09
C ARG A 340 4.27 8.66 39.66
N CYS A 341 5.34 8.19 39.04
CA CYS A 341 5.76 8.61 37.69
C CYS A 341 6.14 10.09 37.56
N THR A 342 6.42 10.79 38.66
CA THR A 342 6.83 12.21 38.62
C THR A 342 8.34 12.33 38.71
N ILE A 343 8.92 13.16 37.85
CA ILE A 343 10.34 13.51 37.92
C ILE A 343 10.51 14.68 38.90
N PRO A 344 11.30 14.55 39.97
CA PRO A 344 11.50 15.62 40.94
C PRO A 344 12.10 16.88 40.31
N THR A 345 11.58 18.02 40.74
CA THR A 345 11.97 19.37 40.32
C THR A 345 12.68 20.13 41.43
N GLU A 346 13.16 21.35 41.17
CA GLU A 346 13.83 22.22 42.15
C GLU A 346 13.09 22.36 43.49
N THR A 347 11.75 22.42 43.46
CA THR A 347 10.93 22.52 44.66
C THR A 347 11.05 21.30 45.58
N HIS A 348 11.34 20.12 45.01
CA HIS A 348 11.54 18.88 45.76
C HIS A 348 12.95 18.83 46.37
N PHE A 349 13.94 19.43 45.70
CA PHE A 349 15.34 19.46 46.15
C PHE A 349 15.58 20.52 47.23
N PHE A 350 14.73 21.54 47.32
CA PHE A 350 14.93 22.64 48.27
C PHE A 350 14.93 22.14 49.72
N ALA A 351 15.94 22.58 50.48
CA ALA A 351 16.15 22.22 51.88
C ALA A 351 16.28 20.70 52.15
N GLN A 352 16.69 19.91 51.15
CA GLN A 352 17.06 18.50 51.29
C GLN A 352 18.57 18.31 51.45
N SER A 353 18.98 17.16 51.98
CA SER A 353 20.39 16.79 52.04
C SER A 353 20.93 16.42 50.66
N SER A 354 22.26 16.41 50.52
CA SER A 354 22.91 16.08 49.24
C SER A 354 22.64 14.63 48.82
N GLU A 355 22.54 13.73 49.80
CA GLU A 355 22.22 12.31 49.64
C GLU A 355 20.78 12.12 49.17
N CYS A 356 19.85 12.89 49.74
CA CYS A 356 18.44 12.86 49.37
C CYS A 356 18.22 13.29 47.92
N SER A 357 18.80 14.44 47.54
CA SER A 357 18.73 14.96 46.18
C SER A 357 19.37 14.00 45.18
N SER A 358 20.51 13.41 45.54
CA SER A 358 21.19 12.39 44.72
C SER A 358 20.32 11.15 44.52
N TYR A 359 19.68 10.65 45.59
CA TYR A 359 18.75 9.53 45.51
C TYR A 359 17.60 9.83 44.55
N MET A 360 16.93 10.97 44.72
CA MET A 360 15.80 11.37 43.88
C MET A 360 16.19 11.48 42.40
N ILE A 361 17.29 12.17 42.08
CA ILE A 361 17.79 12.31 40.71
C ILE A 361 18.10 10.96 40.08
N GLN A 362 18.75 10.07 40.84
CA GLN A 362 19.18 8.78 40.32
C GLN A 362 18.02 7.80 40.14
N ASN A 363 16.98 7.85 40.98
CA ASN A 363 15.96 6.79 41.06
C ASN A 363 14.57 7.21 40.59
N LEU A 364 14.15 8.46 40.79
CA LEU A 364 12.81 8.96 40.45
C LEU A 364 12.77 9.51 39.02
N SER A 365 13.14 8.66 38.07
CA SER A 365 13.09 8.94 36.63
C SER A 365 12.88 7.64 35.87
N TYR A 366 12.57 7.74 34.57
CA TYR A 366 12.48 6.56 33.71
C TYR A 366 13.77 5.72 33.78
N ALA A 367 14.93 6.35 33.58
CA ALA A 367 16.23 5.67 33.60
C ALA A 367 16.53 5.02 34.96
N GLY A 368 16.22 5.71 36.07
CA GLY A 368 16.36 5.17 37.42
C GLY A 368 15.46 3.96 37.66
N CYS A 369 14.19 4.07 37.30
CA CYS A 369 13.23 2.99 37.41
C CYS A 369 13.67 1.76 36.60
N VAL A 370 14.12 1.94 35.35
CA VAL A 370 14.62 0.86 34.50
C VAL A 370 15.85 0.21 35.11
N ARG A 371 16.83 1.00 35.58
CA ARG A 371 18.04 0.46 36.22
C ARG A 371 17.70 -0.46 37.39
N ASN A 372 16.72 -0.09 38.21
CA ASN A 372 16.37 -0.81 39.42
C ASN A 372 15.43 -2.01 39.16
N ASN A 373 14.67 -2.00 38.07
CA ASN A 373 13.58 -2.97 37.87
C ASN A 373 13.68 -3.82 36.60
N ARG A 374 14.57 -3.53 35.65
CA ARG A 374 14.61 -4.22 34.33
C ARG A 374 14.76 -5.74 34.39
N ASN A 375 15.29 -6.26 35.48
CA ASN A 375 15.52 -7.69 35.67
C ASN A 375 14.34 -8.41 36.35
N LYS A 376 13.28 -7.69 36.74
CA LYS A 376 12.06 -8.31 37.29
C LYS A 376 11.29 -9.01 36.18
N GLU A 377 10.70 -10.15 36.50
CA GLU A 377 9.93 -10.97 35.55
C GLU A 377 8.73 -10.20 34.96
N ASP A 378 8.09 -9.34 35.75
CA ASP A 378 6.92 -8.55 35.39
C ASP A 378 7.24 -7.13 34.86
N PHE A 379 8.53 -6.87 34.58
CA PHE A 379 9.01 -5.57 34.12
C PHE A 379 8.35 -5.15 32.81
N TYR A 380 8.39 -6.01 31.79
CA TYR A 380 7.74 -5.76 30.52
C TYR A 380 6.25 -6.08 30.61
N LYS A 381 5.42 -5.16 30.11
CA LYS A 381 4.00 -5.43 29.92
C LYS A 381 3.76 -6.10 28.58
N ASN A 382 2.60 -6.74 28.45
CA ASN A 382 2.19 -7.42 27.22
C ASN A 382 1.43 -6.47 26.28
N GLU A 383 1.82 -5.19 26.27
CA GLU A 383 1.24 -4.17 25.40
C GLU A 383 2.34 -3.41 24.66
N TRP A 384 2.13 -3.23 23.36
CA TRP A 384 2.95 -2.41 22.48
C TRP A 384 2.14 -1.24 21.97
N PHE A 385 2.79 -0.09 21.81
CA PHE A 385 2.19 1.12 21.28
C PHE A 385 2.93 1.55 20.01
N VAL A 386 2.17 1.87 18.96
CA VAL A 386 2.67 2.39 17.69
C VAL A 386 1.80 3.55 17.23
N TRP A 387 2.44 4.65 16.84
CA TRP A 387 1.87 5.76 16.10
C TRP A 387 2.47 5.78 14.70
N LEU A 388 1.62 5.80 13.67
CA LEU A 388 2.06 5.77 12.27
C LEU A 388 2.58 7.12 11.78
N ASN A 389 2.48 8.17 12.61
CA ASN A 389 2.97 9.51 12.30
C ASN A 389 2.38 10.11 11.04
N ARG A 390 1.10 9.84 10.77
CA ARG A 390 0.36 10.46 9.68
C ARG A 390 -0.34 11.74 10.13
N ASP A 391 -0.36 12.71 9.24
CA ASP A 391 -1.05 13.99 9.44
C ASP A 391 -2.52 13.94 8.97
N THR A 392 -2.94 12.87 8.28
CA THR A 392 -4.29 12.70 7.72
C THR A 392 -4.91 11.35 8.10
N GLU A 393 -6.25 11.31 8.13
CA GLU A 393 -7.04 10.09 8.35
C GLU A 393 -6.82 9.09 7.21
N ILE A 394 -7.01 7.80 7.46
CA ILE A 394 -6.86 6.74 6.45
C ILE A 394 -8.05 5.80 6.36
N PHE A 395 -8.98 5.85 7.32
CA PHE A 395 -10.19 5.07 7.37
C PHE A 395 -11.38 5.90 6.94
N ARG A 396 -12.35 5.25 6.28
CA ARG A 396 -13.64 5.85 5.98
C ARG A 396 -14.42 6.08 7.27
N ASN A 397 -15.06 7.23 7.38
CA ASN A 397 -15.80 7.60 8.59
C ASN A 397 -17.14 6.88 8.80
N ILE A 398 -17.66 6.20 7.78
CA ILE A 398 -19.00 5.57 7.80
C ILE A 398 -18.88 4.05 7.83
N HIS A 399 -18.43 3.49 6.70
CA HIS A 399 -18.17 2.07 6.52
C HIS A 399 -16.73 1.89 6.07
N GLU A 400 -15.97 1.13 6.83
CA GLU A 400 -14.60 0.77 6.49
C GLU A 400 -14.43 -0.73 6.69
N THR A 401 -13.57 -1.33 5.86
CA THR A 401 -13.09 -2.69 6.04
C THR A 401 -11.57 -2.63 6.15
N LEU A 402 -11.04 -3.18 7.24
CA LEU A 402 -9.61 -3.30 7.47
C LEU A 402 -9.22 -4.76 7.44
N THR A 403 -8.35 -5.13 6.50
CA THR A 403 -7.82 -6.49 6.36
C THR A 403 -6.35 -6.54 6.76
N LEU A 404 -5.98 -7.57 7.51
CA LEU A 404 -4.61 -7.82 7.96
C LEU A 404 -4.01 -9.01 7.20
N TYR A 405 -2.77 -8.82 6.74
CA TYR A 405 -1.96 -9.83 6.07
C TYR A 405 -0.66 -10.08 6.83
N ASP A 406 -0.21 -11.34 6.85
CA ASP A 406 1.09 -11.69 7.40
C ASP A 406 2.23 -11.25 6.46
N ILE A 407 3.48 -11.45 6.90
CA ILE A 407 4.68 -11.10 6.12
C ILE A 407 4.78 -11.81 4.75
N GLY A 408 4.06 -12.93 4.57
CA GLY A 408 3.98 -13.66 3.30
C GLY A 408 2.80 -13.22 2.43
N GLY A 409 2.06 -12.18 2.82
CA GLY A 409 0.87 -11.69 2.11
C GLY A 409 -0.37 -12.58 2.29
N LYS A 410 -0.38 -13.47 3.29
CA LYS A 410 -1.52 -14.35 3.55
C LYS A 410 -2.51 -13.70 4.51
N PHE A 411 -3.80 -13.97 4.31
CA PHE A 411 -4.88 -13.38 5.10
C PHE A 411 -4.82 -13.84 6.57
N VAL A 412 -4.87 -12.91 7.51
CA VAL A 412 -4.87 -13.18 8.95
C VAL A 412 -6.21 -12.86 9.61
N ASP A 413 -6.77 -11.67 9.38
CA ASP A 413 -8.07 -11.27 9.94
C ASP A 413 -8.67 -10.09 9.17
N SER A 414 -9.96 -9.83 9.35
CA SER A 414 -10.64 -8.63 8.84
C SER A 414 -11.71 -8.13 9.79
N ARG A 415 -11.87 -6.80 9.83
CA ARG A 415 -12.91 -6.12 10.62
C ARG A 415 -13.56 -5.02 9.80
N GLU A 416 -14.81 -4.75 10.14
CA GLU A 416 -15.62 -3.69 9.55
C GLU A 416 -16.45 -2.98 10.62
N TYR A 417 -16.95 -1.79 10.30
CA TYR A 417 -17.86 -1.03 11.17
C TYR A 417 -18.92 -0.21 10.44
#